data_AF-A0A838S0H6-F1
#
_entry.id   AF-A0A838S0H6-F1
#
_cell.length_a   1.000
_cell.length_b   1.000
_cell.length_c   1.000
_cell.angle_alpha   90.00
_cell.angle_beta   90.00
_cell.angle_gamma   90.00
#
_symmetry.space_group_name_H-M   'P 1'
#
loop_
_entity.id
_entity.type
_entity.pdbx_description
1 polymer ?
#
loop_
_entity_poly.entity_id
_entity_poly.type
_entity_poly.pdbx_seq_one_letter_code
_entity_poly.pdbx_strand_id
1 'polypeptide(L)'
;MKDTGVKGYPFVKATAHPMPGSEEAPLGVRVDNAKLLDMNAYLDSLPAPAGMDGNPDAIARGRQLFRTVGCTGCHNVDQGKFVPPFIVPMKTIFPGDRPVVLAQRQPPLNPVLNTAGNIFDDKMAVVNASLRGEERGIALPLLLDLARKPVFLHDNSVPTLDNLLSPSRGATAPHPFYLADASQRADMVEFLRSLDTNSSGKATRTSVNPPAKTSGVFGWSGLFVLFTGVALLKLRSTFSQRVP
;
A
#
# COMPACT_ATOMS: atom_id res chain seq x y z
N MET A 1 24.14 9.22 -16.99
CA MET A 1 22.71 8.93 -17.33
C MET A 1 22.28 9.40 -18.73
N LYS A 2 23.13 10.01 -19.56
CA LYS A 2 22.96 9.92 -21.03
C LYS A 2 23.13 8.47 -21.52
N ASP A 3 23.83 7.68 -20.72
CA ASP A 3 24.32 6.32 -21.01
C ASP A 3 23.22 5.26 -21.04
N THR A 4 22.04 5.51 -20.46
CA THR A 4 20.92 4.56 -20.48
C THR A 4 19.93 4.80 -21.62
N GLY A 5 20.00 5.95 -22.30
CA GLY A 5 19.12 6.27 -23.45
C GLY A 5 17.62 6.36 -23.15
N VAL A 6 17.20 6.22 -21.88
CA VAL A 6 15.78 6.22 -21.50
C VAL A 6 15.20 7.62 -21.68
N LYS A 7 14.09 7.72 -22.43
CA LYS A 7 13.34 8.96 -22.71
C LYS A 7 11.89 8.78 -22.27
N GLY A 8 11.19 9.89 -21.99
CA GLY A 8 9.74 9.87 -21.73
C GLY A 8 9.32 9.57 -20.29
N TYR A 9 10.25 9.31 -19.37
CA TYR A 9 9.97 9.17 -17.95
C TYR A 9 10.43 10.41 -17.17
N PRO A 10 9.65 10.91 -16.20
CA PRO A 10 10.10 12.01 -15.36
C PRO A 10 11.26 11.53 -14.46
N PHE A 11 12.48 11.93 -14.80
CA PHE A 11 13.64 11.65 -13.94
C PHE A 11 13.69 12.63 -12.76
N VAL A 12 13.98 12.10 -11.58
CA VAL A 12 14.26 12.89 -10.40
C VAL A 12 15.77 13.07 -10.30
N LYS A 13 16.23 14.32 -10.11
CA LYS A 13 17.64 14.59 -9.84
C LYS A 13 17.98 14.00 -8.48
N ALA A 14 19.12 13.32 -8.41
CA ALA A 14 19.70 12.85 -7.16
C ALA A 14 21.11 13.43 -7.01
N THR A 15 21.49 13.75 -5.78
CA THR A 15 22.83 14.21 -5.42
C THR A 15 23.48 13.21 -4.48
N ALA A 16 24.82 13.11 -4.52
CA ALA A 16 25.54 12.31 -3.55
C ALA A 16 25.32 12.85 -2.14
N HIS A 17 25.17 11.96 -1.17
CA HIS A 17 25.05 12.29 0.25
C HIS A 17 26.40 12.06 0.94
N PRO A 18 26.86 12.96 1.83
CA PRO A 18 28.16 12.85 2.48
C PRO A 18 28.27 11.64 3.44
N MET A 19 27.13 11.06 3.85
CA MET A 19 27.06 9.89 4.72
C MET A 19 26.27 8.77 4.04
N PRO A 20 26.88 7.95 3.17
CA PRO A 20 26.25 6.76 2.63
C PRO A 20 25.87 5.75 3.73
N GLY A 21 24.68 5.17 3.64
CA GLY A 21 24.18 4.22 4.64
C GLY A 21 23.51 4.88 5.86
N SER A 22 23.48 6.21 5.94
CA SER A 22 22.67 6.90 6.96
C SER A 22 21.18 6.69 6.70
N GLU A 23 20.34 6.96 7.70
CA GLU A 23 18.87 6.92 7.56
C GLU A 23 18.38 7.86 6.44
N GLU A 24 19.03 9.02 6.30
CA GLU A 24 18.68 10.02 5.30
C GLU A 24 19.12 9.67 3.88
N ALA A 25 20.11 8.77 3.72
CA ALA A 25 20.62 8.33 2.43
C ALA A 25 21.18 6.89 2.48
N PRO A 26 20.32 5.86 2.60
CA PRO A 26 20.76 4.47 2.68
C PRO A 26 21.60 4.03 1.46
N LEU A 27 21.31 4.60 0.29
CA LEU A 27 22.01 4.32 -0.97
C LEU A 27 23.14 5.32 -1.28
N GLY A 28 23.48 6.22 -0.35
CA GLY A 28 24.51 7.25 -0.55
C GLY A 28 24.14 8.36 -1.53
N VAL A 29 22.88 8.40 -1.97
CA VAL A 29 22.32 9.46 -2.78
C VAL A 29 21.01 9.94 -2.15
N ARG A 30 20.68 11.21 -2.36
CA ARG A 30 19.41 11.80 -1.96
C ARG A 30 18.74 12.42 -3.17
N VAL A 31 17.47 12.09 -3.37
CA VAL A 31 16.65 12.74 -4.39
C VAL A 31 16.26 14.15 -3.93
N ASP A 32 15.89 15.01 -4.89
CA ASP A 32 15.43 16.37 -4.61
C ASP A 32 14.37 16.43 -3.49
N ASN A 33 14.63 17.24 -2.45
CA ASN A 33 13.80 17.26 -1.24
C ASN A 33 12.41 17.88 -1.47
N ALA A 34 12.29 18.86 -2.38
CA ALA A 34 10.99 19.44 -2.71
C ALA A 34 10.10 18.37 -3.37
N LYS A 35 10.64 17.59 -4.31
CA LYS A 35 9.90 16.49 -4.93
C LYS A 35 9.49 15.39 -3.94
N LEU A 36 10.29 15.11 -2.92
CA LEU A 36 9.89 14.18 -1.85
C LEU A 36 8.72 14.73 -1.02
N LEU A 37 8.75 16.01 -0.66
CA LEU A 37 7.66 16.65 0.08
C LEU A 37 6.39 16.73 -0.77
N ASP A 38 6.50 17.06 -2.05
CA ASP A 38 5.38 17.06 -2.99
C ASP A 38 4.75 15.67 -3.13
N MET A 39 5.57 14.61 -3.20
CA MET A 39 5.09 13.23 -3.22
C MET A 39 4.35 12.87 -1.93
N ASN A 40 4.90 13.24 -0.77
CA ASN A 40 4.25 13.01 0.52
C ASN A 40 2.91 13.74 0.60
N ALA A 41 2.85 15.01 0.18
CA ALA A 41 1.61 15.78 0.14
C ALA A 41 0.59 15.17 -0.82
N TYR A 42 1.03 14.68 -1.98
CA TYR A 42 0.18 13.97 -2.92
C TYR A 42 -0.39 12.67 -2.30
N LEU A 43 0.46 11.81 -1.73
CA LEU A 43 0.05 10.56 -1.11
C LEU A 43 -0.90 10.78 0.09
N ASP A 44 -0.64 11.79 0.91
CA ASP A 44 -1.50 12.19 2.03
C ASP A 44 -2.87 12.74 1.57
N SER A 45 -2.91 13.36 0.38
CA SER A 45 -4.15 13.86 -0.21
C SER A 45 -5.04 12.77 -0.82
N LEU A 46 -4.52 11.54 -1.00
CA LEU A 46 -5.29 10.46 -1.60
C LEU A 46 -6.38 9.98 -0.63
N PRO A 47 -7.65 9.87 -1.10
CA PRO A 47 -8.71 9.36 -0.25
C PRO A 47 -8.45 7.89 0.09
N ALA A 48 -8.72 7.51 1.34
CA ALA A 48 -8.71 6.11 1.73
C ALA A 48 -9.79 5.34 0.93
N PRO A 49 -9.48 4.11 0.47
CA PRO A 49 -10.45 3.30 -0.23
C PRO A 49 -11.65 2.98 0.67
N ALA A 50 -12.86 3.07 0.13
CA ALA A 50 -14.07 2.66 0.83
C ALA A 50 -14.12 1.14 1.01
N GLY A 51 -14.65 0.72 2.16
CA GLY A 51 -14.93 -0.68 2.45
C GLY A 51 -16.03 -1.20 1.52
N MET A 52 -16.06 -2.50 1.29
CA MET A 52 -17.15 -3.10 0.54
C MET A 52 -18.41 -3.18 1.40
N ASP A 53 -19.57 -2.94 0.77
CA ASP A 53 -20.85 -3.26 1.36
C ASP A 53 -20.98 -4.76 1.59
N GLY A 54 -21.70 -5.14 2.64
CA GLY A 54 -21.89 -6.54 3.05
C GLY A 54 -23.06 -6.69 4.01
N ASN A 55 -23.26 -7.89 4.54
CA ASN A 55 -24.33 -8.13 5.50
C ASN A 55 -24.01 -7.44 6.84
N PRO A 56 -24.82 -6.47 7.31
CA PRO A 56 -24.52 -5.70 8.52
C PRO A 56 -24.40 -6.56 9.78
N ASP A 57 -25.20 -7.63 9.90
CA ASP A 57 -25.14 -8.52 11.05
C ASP A 57 -23.88 -9.40 11.03
N ALA A 58 -23.49 -9.87 9.84
CA ALA A 58 -22.24 -10.63 9.66
C ALA A 58 -21.01 -9.76 9.96
N ILE A 59 -20.99 -8.52 9.45
CA ILE A 59 -19.95 -7.53 9.75
C ILE A 59 -19.85 -7.27 11.26
N ALA A 60 -21.00 -7.12 11.95
CA ALA A 60 -21.02 -6.89 13.38
C ALA A 60 -20.46 -8.09 14.16
N ARG A 61 -20.84 -9.33 13.79
CA ARG A 61 -20.30 -10.55 14.40
C ARG A 61 -18.80 -10.71 14.12
N GLY A 62 -18.36 -10.50 12.89
CA GLY A 62 -16.95 -10.55 12.49
C GLY A 62 -16.10 -9.52 13.25
N ARG A 63 -16.60 -8.29 13.40
CA ARG A 63 -15.94 -7.25 14.21
C ARG A 63 -15.80 -7.67 15.66
N GLN A 64 -16.83 -8.30 16.23
CA GLN A 64 -16.76 -8.80 17.60
C GLN A 64 -15.75 -9.94 17.73
N LEU A 65 -15.76 -10.90 16.80
CA LEU A 65 -14.77 -11.98 16.76
C LEU A 65 -13.34 -11.43 16.68
N PHE A 66 -13.09 -10.44 15.82
CA PHE A 66 -11.76 -9.83 15.68
C PHE A 66 -11.21 -9.27 17.00
N ARG A 67 -12.08 -8.72 17.84
CA ARG A 67 -11.73 -8.19 19.16
C ARG A 67 -11.46 -9.28 20.19
N THR A 68 -12.14 -10.43 20.09
CA THR A 68 -12.12 -11.45 21.15
C THR A 68 -11.14 -12.58 20.88
N VAL A 69 -10.80 -12.86 19.62
CA VAL A 69 -9.91 -13.98 19.23
C VAL A 69 -8.43 -13.59 19.10
N GLY A 70 -8.08 -12.38 19.56
CA GLY A 70 -6.68 -11.92 19.65
C GLY A 70 -6.14 -11.16 18.44
N CYS A 71 -6.94 -10.94 17.38
CA CYS A 71 -6.49 -10.16 16.21
C CYS A 71 -6.08 -8.73 16.60
N THR A 72 -6.72 -8.16 17.63
CA THR A 72 -6.39 -6.84 18.17
C THR A 72 -5.08 -6.77 18.95
N GLY A 73 -4.40 -7.89 19.17
CA GLY A 73 -3.03 -7.89 19.72
C GLY A 73 -2.01 -7.27 18.77
N CYS A 74 -2.32 -7.28 17.46
CA CYS A 74 -1.45 -6.70 16.43
C CYS A 74 -2.19 -5.71 15.53
N HIS A 75 -3.43 -5.98 15.15
CA HIS A 75 -4.18 -5.16 14.21
C HIS A 75 -5.22 -4.26 14.90
N ASN A 76 -5.71 -3.24 14.21
CA ASN A 76 -6.78 -2.39 14.71
C ASN A 76 -8.11 -2.69 14.01
N VAL A 77 -9.23 -2.47 14.70
CA VAL A 77 -10.58 -2.48 14.10
C VAL A 77 -10.94 -1.14 13.46
N ASP A 78 -10.23 -0.08 13.83
CA ASP A 78 -10.38 1.28 13.32
C ASP A 78 -9.21 1.60 12.41
N GLN A 79 -9.46 1.63 11.10
CA GLN A 79 -8.41 1.90 10.11
C GLN A 79 -8.09 3.38 9.96
N GLY A 80 -8.82 4.28 10.63
CA GLY A 80 -8.45 5.68 10.75
C GLY A 80 -7.29 5.91 11.73
N LYS A 81 -6.91 4.89 12.51
CA LYS A 81 -5.77 4.95 13.42
C LYS A 81 -4.48 4.54 12.71
N PHE A 82 -3.41 5.21 13.10
CA PHE A 82 -2.06 4.85 12.66
C PHE A 82 -1.76 3.38 12.99
N VAL A 83 -1.21 2.65 12.01
CA VAL A 83 -0.70 1.30 12.21
C VAL A 83 0.61 1.42 13.00
N PRO A 84 0.72 0.80 14.18
CA PRO A 84 1.93 0.88 14.98
C PRO A 84 3.18 0.46 14.17
N PRO A 85 4.32 1.15 14.32
CA PRO A 85 5.47 0.94 13.44
C PRO A 85 6.39 -0.18 13.96
N PHE A 86 5.89 -1.04 14.86
CA PHE A 86 6.70 -2.11 15.43
C PHE A 86 6.82 -3.30 14.47
N ILE A 87 7.92 -4.02 14.62
CA ILE A 87 8.19 -5.25 13.88
C ILE A 87 7.59 -6.43 14.64
N VAL A 88 6.78 -7.24 13.97
CA VAL A 88 6.31 -8.51 14.55
C VAL A 88 7.38 -9.57 14.36
N PRO A 89 7.88 -10.21 15.44
CA PRO A 89 8.92 -11.24 15.35
C PRO A 89 8.55 -12.37 14.39
N MET A 90 9.49 -12.84 13.56
CA MET A 90 9.16 -13.91 12.61
C MET A 90 8.65 -15.18 13.30
N LYS A 91 9.23 -15.57 14.44
CA LYS A 91 8.76 -16.73 15.22
C LYS A 91 7.27 -16.66 15.60
N THR A 92 6.71 -15.45 15.71
CA THR A 92 5.30 -15.22 16.04
C THR A 92 4.41 -15.37 14.81
N ILE A 93 4.83 -14.79 13.67
CA ILE A 93 4.02 -14.77 12.44
C ILE A 93 4.32 -15.94 11.51
N PHE A 94 5.40 -16.68 11.69
CA PHE A 94 5.74 -17.85 10.89
C PHE A 94 6.46 -18.88 11.77
N PRO A 95 5.71 -19.66 12.57
CA PRO A 95 6.30 -20.67 13.46
C PRO A 95 7.09 -21.77 12.74
N GLY A 96 6.85 -21.98 11.44
CA GLY A 96 7.63 -22.88 10.60
C GLY A 96 8.93 -22.31 10.05
N ASP A 97 9.25 -21.05 10.38
CA ASP A 97 10.48 -20.38 9.95
C ASP A 97 11.71 -21.16 10.42
N ARG A 98 12.60 -21.47 9.47
CA ARG A 98 13.84 -22.23 9.69
C ARG A 98 14.96 -21.65 8.83
N PRO A 99 15.38 -20.41 9.10
CA PRO A 99 16.31 -19.71 8.24
C PRO A 99 17.67 -20.40 8.23
N VAL A 100 18.24 -20.58 7.05
CA VAL A 100 19.62 -20.98 6.84
C VAL A 100 20.45 -19.78 6.41
N VAL A 101 21.75 -19.80 6.72
CA VAL A 101 22.67 -18.76 6.27
C VAL A 101 22.97 -18.97 4.78
N LEU A 102 22.60 -17.98 3.96
CA LEU A 102 22.96 -17.94 2.54
C LEU A 102 24.32 -17.27 2.30
N ALA A 103 24.62 -16.22 3.07
CA ALA A 103 25.88 -15.48 2.96
C ALA A 103 26.27 -14.84 4.29
N GLN A 104 27.56 -14.91 4.62
CA GLN A 104 28.14 -14.15 5.73
C GLN A 104 28.38 -12.70 5.29
N ARG A 105 28.25 -11.75 6.23
CA ARG A 105 28.59 -10.34 6.02
C ARG A 105 29.50 -9.84 7.13
N GLN A 106 30.26 -8.80 6.84
CA GLN A 106 31.12 -8.17 7.85
C GLN A 106 30.26 -7.36 8.83
N PRO A 107 30.51 -7.45 10.14
CA PRO A 107 29.86 -6.60 11.13
C PRO A 107 29.95 -5.11 10.75
N PRO A 108 28.90 -4.29 11.01
CA PRO A 108 27.72 -4.59 11.83
C PRO A 108 26.56 -5.28 11.08
N LEU A 109 26.77 -5.71 9.83
CA LEU A 109 25.73 -6.36 9.05
C LEU A 109 25.53 -7.81 9.52
N ASN A 110 24.28 -8.19 9.79
CA ASN A 110 23.91 -9.58 10.11
C ASN A 110 24.16 -10.52 8.92
N PRO A 111 24.19 -11.85 9.07
CA PRO A 111 24.20 -12.75 7.92
C PRO A 111 22.93 -12.60 7.05
N VAL A 112 23.03 -12.96 5.77
CA VAL A 112 21.86 -13.13 4.90
C VAL A 112 21.21 -14.47 5.22
N LEU A 113 19.93 -14.44 5.59
CA LEU A 113 19.17 -15.58 6.07
C LEU A 113 17.96 -15.83 5.17
N ASN A 114 17.64 -17.09 4.90
CA ASN A 114 16.39 -17.46 4.21
C ASN A 114 15.86 -18.83 4.64
N THR A 115 14.55 -19.01 4.69
CA THR A 115 13.93 -20.32 4.92
C THR A 115 13.82 -21.11 3.63
N ALA A 116 14.54 -22.23 3.55
CA ALA A 116 14.55 -23.07 2.36
C ALA A 116 13.15 -23.63 2.02
N GLY A 117 12.77 -23.59 0.74
CA GLY A 117 11.49 -24.11 0.26
C GLY A 117 10.28 -23.24 0.59
N ASN A 118 10.50 -22.02 1.09
CA ASN A 118 9.48 -21.01 1.32
C ASN A 118 9.96 -19.66 0.77
N ILE A 119 9.04 -18.79 0.36
CA ILE A 119 9.36 -17.47 -0.21
C ILE A 119 8.77 -16.32 0.63
N PHE A 120 8.15 -16.64 1.76
CA PHE A 120 7.64 -15.66 2.71
C PHE A 120 8.80 -14.77 3.17
N ASP A 121 9.87 -15.30 3.74
CA ASP A 121 10.94 -14.45 4.24
C ASP A 121 11.96 -13.96 3.20
N ASP A 122 11.76 -14.21 1.90
CA ASP A 122 12.69 -13.77 0.84
C ASP A 122 12.89 -12.25 0.84
N LYS A 123 11.84 -11.47 1.13
CA LYS A 123 11.98 -10.01 1.27
C LYS A 123 12.94 -9.64 2.39
N MET A 124 13.02 -10.45 3.44
CA MET A 124 14.02 -10.28 4.49
C MET A 124 15.39 -10.69 3.98
N ALA A 125 15.55 -11.72 3.15
CA ALA A 125 16.85 -12.02 2.54
C ALA A 125 17.40 -10.83 1.71
N VAL A 126 16.52 -10.10 1.01
CA VAL A 126 16.87 -8.94 0.18
C VAL A 126 17.03 -7.64 0.99
N VAL A 127 16.11 -7.37 1.92
CA VAL A 127 15.99 -6.08 2.63
C VAL A 127 16.59 -6.11 4.04
N ASN A 128 17.06 -7.26 4.54
CA ASN A 128 17.89 -7.35 5.75
C ASN A 128 19.29 -6.78 5.48
N ALA A 129 19.37 -5.62 4.83
CA ALA A 129 20.45 -4.66 4.80
C ALA A 129 20.41 -3.76 6.06
N SER A 130 19.86 -4.23 7.18
CA SER A 130 19.89 -3.43 8.40
C SER A 130 21.34 -3.39 8.91
N LEU A 131 21.89 -2.18 8.92
CA LEU A 131 23.07 -1.81 9.71
C LEU A 131 22.80 -1.93 11.23
N ARG A 132 21.56 -2.25 11.62
CA ARG A 132 21.00 -2.00 12.96
C ARG A 132 20.81 -3.24 13.82
N GLY A 133 21.04 -4.44 13.30
CA GLY A 133 20.89 -5.66 14.10
C GLY A 133 19.46 -5.91 14.63
N GLU A 134 18.46 -5.27 14.02
CA GLU A 134 17.07 -5.30 14.50
C GLU A 134 16.45 -6.70 14.36
N GLU A 135 15.40 -6.94 15.16
CA GLU A 135 14.71 -8.23 15.18
C GLU A 135 14.19 -8.62 13.79
N ARG A 136 14.48 -9.85 13.37
CA ARG A 136 13.95 -10.37 12.10
C ARG A 136 12.44 -10.56 12.23
N GLY A 137 11.70 -9.81 11.44
CA GLY A 137 10.25 -9.81 11.48
C GLY A 137 9.65 -8.95 10.38
N ILE A 138 8.34 -8.72 10.44
CA ILE A 138 7.60 -7.99 9.41
C ILE A 138 6.79 -6.86 10.07
N ALA A 139 6.81 -5.68 9.45
CA ALA A 139 5.95 -4.57 9.85
C ALA A 139 4.48 -4.88 9.56
N LEU A 140 3.58 -4.37 10.39
CA LEU A 140 2.15 -4.64 10.25
C LEU A 140 1.60 -4.03 8.94
N PRO A 141 0.82 -4.81 8.15
CA PRO A 141 0.11 -4.25 7.01
C PRO A 141 -1.12 -3.46 7.46
N LEU A 142 -1.49 -2.45 6.66
CA LEU A 142 -2.84 -1.89 6.68
C LEU A 142 -3.85 -2.95 6.27
N LEU A 143 -4.98 -3.04 6.98
CA LEU A 143 -6.09 -3.94 6.64
C LEU A 143 -7.16 -3.25 5.78
N LEU A 144 -6.86 -2.06 5.26
CA LEU A 144 -7.70 -1.41 4.27
C LEU A 144 -7.65 -2.14 2.93
N ASP A 145 -8.80 -2.16 2.27
CA ASP A 145 -8.94 -2.63 0.90
C ASP A 145 -8.54 -4.09 0.65
N LEU A 146 -8.68 -4.95 1.65
CA LEU A 146 -8.40 -6.37 1.48
C LEU A 146 -9.33 -7.03 0.46
N ALA A 147 -10.52 -6.47 0.25
CA ALA A 147 -11.52 -7.03 -0.66
C ALA A 147 -11.13 -6.97 -2.13
N ARG A 148 -10.33 -5.97 -2.54
CA ARG A 148 -9.83 -5.81 -3.92
C ARG A 148 -8.48 -6.50 -4.15
N LYS A 149 -7.93 -7.19 -3.15
CA LYS A 149 -6.68 -7.96 -3.29
C LYS A 149 -6.97 -9.39 -3.77
N PRO A 150 -6.31 -9.83 -4.86
CA PRO A 150 -6.51 -11.18 -5.41
C PRO A 150 -5.71 -12.26 -4.67
N VAL A 151 -4.71 -11.85 -3.88
CA VAL A 151 -3.82 -12.71 -3.09
C VAL A 151 -3.43 -12.00 -1.80
N PHE A 152 -3.11 -12.78 -0.78
CA PHE A 152 -2.76 -12.34 0.57
C PHE A 152 -1.40 -12.89 0.97
N LEU A 153 -0.86 -12.29 2.03
CA LEU A 153 0.53 -12.42 2.46
C LEU A 153 1.51 -11.83 1.45
N HIS A 154 2.71 -11.49 1.89
CA HIS A 154 3.67 -10.79 1.03
C HIS A 154 4.37 -11.68 0.01
N ASP A 155 4.16 -13.00 0.10
CA ASP A 155 4.57 -14.03 -0.87
C ASP A 155 3.44 -14.44 -1.83
N ASN A 156 2.26 -13.82 -1.72
CA ASN A 156 1.08 -14.13 -2.53
C ASN A 156 0.60 -15.59 -2.41
N SER A 157 0.97 -16.30 -1.34
CA SER A 157 0.69 -17.74 -1.19
C SER A 157 -0.78 -18.07 -0.88
N VAL A 158 -1.57 -17.06 -0.51
CA VAL A 158 -2.95 -17.26 -0.04
C VAL A 158 -3.95 -16.59 -0.99
N PRO A 159 -4.85 -17.32 -1.66
CA PRO A 159 -5.70 -16.75 -2.70
C PRO A 159 -6.99 -16.11 -2.18
N THR A 160 -7.41 -16.37 -0.94
CA THR A 160 -8.67 -15.85 -0.37
C THR A 160 -8.52 -15.53 1.12
N LEU A 161 -9.35 -14.62 1.63
CA LEU A 161 -9.43 -14.35 3.07
C LEU A 161 -9.92 -15.56 3.87
N ASP A 162 -10.82 -16.40 3.32
CA ASP A 162 -11.22 -17.64 4.00
C ASP A 162 -10.03 -18.61 4.13
N ASN A 163 -9.25 -18.79 3.06
CA ASN A 163 -8.05 -19.62 3.12
C ASN A 163 -7.03 -19.06 4.11
N LEU A 164 -6.86 -17.73 4.20
CA LEU A 164 -5.97 -17.09 5.16
C LEU A 164 -6.30 -17.50 6.60
N LEU A 165 -7.60 -17.55 6.92
CA LEU A 165 -8.15 -17.82 8.24
C LEU A 165 -8.40 -19.32 8.50
N SER A 166 -8.15 -20.18 7.52
CA SER A 166 -8.46 -21.61 7.59
C SER A 166 -7.33 -22.42 8.24
N PRO A 167 -7.63 -23.27 9.24
CA PRO A 167 -6.61 -24.12 9.88
C PRO A 167 -6.04 -25.19 8.95
N SER A 168 -6.67 -25.42 7.78
CA SER A 168 -6.15 -26.33 6.75
C SER A 168 -4.73 -25.97 6.26
N ARG A 169 -4.32 -24.71 6.43
CA ARG A 169 -2.95 -24.26 6.10
C ARG A 169 -1.88 -24.81 7.04
N GLY A 170 -2.25 -25.29 8.23
CA GLY A 170 -1.35 -25.91 9.20
C GLY A 170 -0.67 -24.91 10.13
N ALA A 171 -0.39 -25.34 11.37
CA ALA A 171 0.11 -24.48 12.44
C ALA A 171 1.49 -23.85 12.19
N THR A 172 2.26 -24.41 11.26
CA THR A 172 3.60 -23.90 10.89
C THR A 172 3.57 -22.96 9.68
N ALA A 173 2.41 -22.75 9.04
CA ALA A 173 2.32 -21.85 7.90
C ALA A 173 2.49 -20.38 8.33
N PRO A 174 2.85 -19.49 7.39
CA PRO A 174 2.88 -18.07 7.69
C PRO A 174 1.49 -17.52 8.03
N HIS A 175 1.46 -16.63 9.02
CA HIS A 175 0.30 -16.03 9.64
C HIS A 175 -0.76 -17.05 10.10
N PRO A 176 -0.44 -17.97 11.03
CA PRO A 176 -1.31 -19.09 11.38
C PRO A 176 -2.38 -18.74 12.43
N PHE A 177 -3.08 -17.63 12.22
CA PHE A 177 -4.17 -17.17 13.08
C PHE A 177 -5.51 -17.56 12.46
N TYR A 178 -6.08 -18.64 12.96
CA TYR A 178 -7.21 -19.33 12.32
C TYR A 178 -8.50 -19.25 13.12
N LEU A 179 -9.62 -19.41 12.40
CA LEU A 179 -10.93 -19.69 12.98
C LEU A 179 -11.37 -21.06 12.45
N ALA A 180 -11.54 -22.04 13.33
CA ALA A 180 -11.90 -23.40 12.93
C ALA A 180 -13.31 -23.49 12.33
N ASP A 181 -14.25 -22.73 12.88
CA ASP A 181 -15.63 -22.65 12.43
C ASP A 181 -15.75 -21.85 11.11
N ALA A 182 -16.33 -22.47 10.08
CA ALA A 182 -16.49 -21.87 8.77
C ALA A 182 -17.47 -20.67 8.76
N SER A 183 -18.49 -20.69 9.62
CA SER A 183 -19.43 -19.57 9.79
C SER A 183 -18.75 -18.36 10.43
N GLN A 184 -17.89 -18.60 11.42
CA GLN A 184 -17.08 -17.54 12.03
C GLN A 184 -16.06 -16.96 11.04
N ARG A 185 -15.45 -17.80 10.19
CA ARG A 185 -14.62 -17.31 9.08
C ARG A 185 -15.42 -16.44 8.12
N ALA A 186 -16.61 -16.87 7.71
CA ALA A 186 -17.45 -16.09 6.80
C ALA A 186 -17.79 -14.70 7.39
N ASP A 187 -18.19 -14.64 8.66
CA ASP A 187 -18.44 -13.37 9.36
C ASP A 187 -17.17 -12.50 9.44
N MET A 188 -16.01 -13.10 9.73
CA MET A 188 -14.73 -12.40 9.74
C MET A 188 -14.36 -11.85 8.35
N VAL A 189 -14.58 -12.63 7.29
CA VAL A 189 -14.33 -12.21 5.90
C VAL A 189 -15.20 -11.01 5.52
N GLU A 190 -16.49 -11.04 5.85
CA GLU A 190 -17.39 -9.89 5.65
C GLU A 190 -16.88 -8.65 6.37
N PHE A 191 -16.48 -8.78 7.65
CA PHE A 191 -15.92 -7.68 8.41
C PHE A 191 -14.62 -7.13 7.80
N LEU A 192 -13.67 -8.00 7.43
CA LEU A 192 -12.39 -7.58 6.84
C LEU A 192 -12.59 -6.87 5.50
N ARG A 193 -13.58 -7.28 4.70
CA ARG A 193 -13.92 -6.62 3.43
C ARG A 193 -14.57 -5.25 3.64
N SER A 194 -15.28 -5.07 4.75
CA SER A 194 -15.97 -3.82 5.06
C SER A 194 -15.07 -2.76 5.71
N LEU A 195 -13.79 -3.06 5.97
CA LEU A 195 -12.88 -2.14 6.65
C LEU A 195 -12.62 -0.87 5.83
N ASP A 196 -12.87 0.28 6.45
CA ASP A 196 -12.56 1.62 5.94
C ASP A 196 -12.16 2.57 7.09
N THR A 197 -11.83 3.82 6.75
CA THR A 197 -11.47 4.85 7.72
C THR A 197 -12.67 5.56 8.36
N ASN A 198 -13.90 5.30 7.88
CA ASN A 198 -15.15 5.89 8.39
C ASN A 198 -15.91 4.94 9.34
N SER A 199 -15.44 3.70 9.48
CA SER A 199 -16.00 2.59 10.25
C SER A 199 -16.09 2.85 11.76
N SER A 200 -15.48 3.93 12.27
CA SER A 200 -15.50 4.33 13.67
C SER A 200 -16.69 5.20 14.08
N GLY A 201 -17.63 5.48 13.16
CA GLY A 201 -18.91 6.09 13.51
C GLY A 201 -19.59 6.68 12.29
N LYS A 202 -20.75 6.13 11.91
CA LYS A 202 -21.67 6.80 10.99
C LYS A 202 -22.12 8.12 11.62
N ALA A 203 -21.42 9.21 11.30
CA ALA A 203 -22.04 10.50 11.08
C ALA A 203 -22.06 10.69 9.57
N THR A 204 -23.28 10.73 9.02
CA THR A 204 -23.59 11.00 7.62
C THR A 204 -22.84 12.25 7.17
N ARG A 205 -21.69 12.09 6.49
CA ARG A 205 -21.18 13.16 5.63
C ARG A 205 -21.85 12.98 4.29
N THR A 206 -22.88 13.78 4.05
CA THR A 206 -23.27 14.16 2.69
C THR A 206 -21.99 14.52 1.93
N SER A 207 -21.79 13.93 0.76
CA SER A 207 -20.69 14.29 -0.12
C SER A 207 -20.87 15.74 -0.54
N VAL A 208 -20.22 16.66 0.16
CA VAL A 208 -20.05 18.01 -0.34
C VAL A 208 -18.91 17.92 -1.33
N ASN A 209 -19.25 17.96 -2.63
CA ASN A 209 -18.26 18.20 -3.67
C ASN A 209 -17.45 19.44 -3.28
N PRO A 210 -16.10 19.39 -3.32
CA PRO A 210 -15.33 20.61 -3.12
C PRO A 210 -15.73 21.62 -4.19
N PRO A 211 -15.85 22.92 -3.85
CA PRO A 211 -16.10 23.93 -4.86
C PRO A 211 -15.00 23.86 -5.91
N ALA A 212 -15.39 23.88 -7.19
CA ALA A 212 -14.47 23.98 -8.30
C ALA A 212 -13.51 25.14 -8.02
N LYS A 213 -12.21 24.85 -7.93
CA LYS A 213 -11.19 25.89 -7.78
C LYS A 213 -11.31 26.80 -9.00
N THR A 214 -11.78 28.01 -8.78
CA THR A 214 -11.70 29.09 -9.75
C THR A 214 -10.22 29.33 -10.02
N SER A 215 -9.83 29.12 -11.27
CA SER A 215 -8.52 29.47 -11.79
C SER A 215 -8.25 30.94 -11.50
N GLY A 216 -7.28 31.22 -10.62
CA GLY A 216 -6.75 32.56 -10.40
C GLY A 216 -6.11 33.05 -11.69
N VAL A 217 -6.79 33.98 -12.36
CA VAL A 217 -6.26 34.70 -13.52
C VAL A 217 -5.25 35.72 -13.00
N PHE A 218 -3.98 35.48 -13.30
CA PHE A 218 -2.92 36.48 -13.24
C PHE A 218 -3.29 37.61 -14.21
N GLY A 219 -3.49 38.82 -13.69
CA GLY A 219 -3.94 39.96 -14.46
C GLY A 219 -2.86 40.43 -15.45
N TRP A 220 -3.17 40.35 -16.74
CA TRP A 220 -2.58 41.19 -17.79
C TRP A 220 -3.72 41.73 -18.65
N SER A 221 -3.65 43.04 -18.90
CA SER A 221 -4.64 43.91 -19.53
C SER A 221 -5.07 43.43 -20.93
N GLY A 222 -6.37 43.51 -21.24
CA GLY A 222 -6.83 43.45 -22.64
C GLY A 222 -8.26 42.98 -22.84
N LEU A 223 -9.17 43.94 -22.91
CA LEU A 223 -10.39 43.98 -23.74
C LEU A 223 -11.25 42.70 -23.84
N PHE A 224 -12.37 42.72 -23.12
CA PHE A 224 -13.51 41.81 -23.29
C PHE A 224 -14.20 42.01 -24.66
N VAL A 225 -14.41 40.91 -25.39
CA VAL A 225 -15.53 40.78 -26.33
C VAL A 225 -16.22 39.45 -26.03
N LEU A 226 -17.44 39.53 -25.51
CA LEU A 226 -18.37 38.40 -25.38
C LEU A 226 -19.00 38.10 -26.73
N PHE A 227 -19.06 36.82 -27.10
CA PHE A 227 -20.15 36.30 -27.92
C PHE A 227 -20.54 34.90 -27.42
N THR A 228 -21.78 34.78 -26.95
CA THR A 228 -22.52 33.54 -26.80
C THR A 228 -23.08 33.15 -28.18
N GLY A 229 -23.05 31.87 -28.54
CA GLY A 229 -23.67 31.43 -29.80
C GLY A 229 -23.41 29.97 -30.16
N VAL A 230 -24.47 29.17 -30.05
CA VAL A 230 -24.61 27.81 -30.60
C VAL A 230 -24.57 27.86 -32.13
N ALA A 231 -23.79 27.00 -32.79
CA ALA A 231 -24.13 26.45 -34.12
C ALA A 231 -23.21 25.29 -34.55
N LEU A 232 -23.86 24.18 -34.92
CA LEU A 232 -23.48 23.20 -35.94
C LEU A 232 -22.69 23.82 -37.12
N LEU A 233 -21.73 23.10 -37.73
CA LEU A 233 -21.84 22.56 -39.11
C LEU A 233 -20.49 22.09 -39.73
N LYS A 234 -20.57 20.94 -40.42
CA LYS A 234 -19.88 20.48 -41.64
C LYS A 234 -18.36 20.18 -41.66
N LEU A 235 -18.10 18.87 -41.77
CA LEU A 235 -17.03 18.29 -42.59
C LEU A 235 -17.06 18.85 -44.03
N ARG A 236 -15.88 19.17 -44.57
CA ARG A 236 -15.52 18.96 -45.98
C ARG A 236 -14.01 18.76 -46.13
N SER A 237 -13.65 17.64 -46.72
CA SER A 237 -12.34 17.34 -47.29
C SER A 237 -12.11 18.13 -48.57
N THR A 238 -10.89 18.61 -48.82
CA THR A 238 -10.39 18.79 -50.18
C THR A 238 -8.91 18.42 -50.26
N PHE A 239 -8.66 17.44 -51.11
CA PHE A 239 -7.38 17.05 -51.68
C PHE A 239 -7.04 18.03 -52.81
N SER A 240 -5.78 18.44 -52.96
CA SER A 240 -5.27 18.92 -54.25
C SER A 240 -3.75 18.80 -54.30
N GLN A 241 -3.28 17.94 -55.20
CA GLN A 241 -1.90 17.87 -55.67
C GLN A 241 -1.62 19.02 -56.65
N ARG A 242 -0.39 19.55 -56.66
CA ARG A 242 0.42 19.61 -57.89
C ARG A 242 1.89 19.96 -57.63
N VAL A 243 2.71 19.18 -58.31
CA VAL A 243 4.17 19.19 -58.58
C VAL A 243 4.44 20.29 -59.64
N PRO A 244 5.64 20.91 -59.74
CA PRO A 244 6.91 20.29 -60.19
C PRO A 244 7.94 19.98 -59.10
#